data_AF-A0A3G6RWX6-F1
#
_entry.id   AF-A0A3G6RWX6-F1
#
_cell.length_a   1.000
_cell.length_b   1.000
_cell.length_c   1.000
_cell.angle_alpha   90.00
_cell.angle_beta   90.00
_cell.angle_gamma   90.00
#
_symmetry.space_group_name_H-M   'P 1'
#
loop_
_entity.id
_entity.type
_entity.pdbx_description
1 polymer ?
#
loop_
_entity_poly.entity_id
_entity_poly.type
_entity_poly.pdbx_seq_one_letter_code
_entity_poly.pdbx_strand_id
1 'polypeptide(L)'
;MKIKGSAVLFFTISCFHAQEITDRNAFKKCREEFSKKTCLSDKDEDRVPFYMDLCPEISGPELNNGCPWPDTDDDGIIDKDDACPTVAGPMENNGCPWPDTDGDGILDKDDDCPTIPGDAESKGCKTIPTPKRFTEEELQKIKSDFLANNKHINYHALADFIFKKIEGKDLKNKVLYLSMYRKFEAGCGMDRSDNSAGNMVQQLIFQSFWDERNFKKFANLFPDKMILPIGRPRIFDYESIENIKGLKGVPKLETKYGTVYNAKGKFAGIPNSNEKMIPDSDKMDLFVYVQDNKVAISLNKKDFYFKCKSSKIVEITESEYNN
;
A
#
# COMPACT_ATOMS: atom_id res chain seq x y z
N MET A 1 -48.34 -90.70 44.22
CA MET A 1 -48.72 -89.65 43.25
C MET A 1 -47.56 -89.51 42.25
N LYS A 2 -47.70 -90.02 41.03
CA LYS A 2 -46.63 -90.05 40.01
C LYS A 2 -46.61 -88.71 39.27
N ILE A 3 -45.51 -87.96 39.38
CA ILE A 3 -45.28 -86.72 38.64
C ILE A 3 -44.79 -87.13 37.23
N LYS A 4 -45.62 -86.88 36.21
CA LYS A 4 -45.22 -87.04 34.80
C LYS A 4 -44.46 -85.78 34.38
N GLY A 5 -43.14 -85.88 34.27
CA GLY A 5 -42.32 -84.85 33.64
C GLY A 5 -42.60 -84.79 32.15
N SER A 6 -43.12 -83.67 31.67
CA SER A 6 -43.33 -83.39 30.26
C SER A 6 -42.03 -82.80 29.69
N ALA A 7 -41.36 -83.56 28.82
CA ALA A 7 -40.20 -83.10 28.09
C ALA A 7 -40.61 -82.01 27.09
N VAL A 8 -40.20 -80.77 27.34
CA VAL A 8 -40.34 -79.66 26.40
C VAL A 8 -39.19 -79.75 25.40
N LEU A 9 -39.51 -80.14 24.17
CA LEU A 9 -38.59 -80.20 23.05
C LEU A 9 -38.36 -78.77 22.52
N PHE A 10 -37.22 -78.16 22.82
CA PHE A 10 -36.80 -76.90 22.20
C PHE A 10 -36.38 -77.16 20.74
N PHE A 11 -37.29 -76.97 19.80
CA PHE A 11 -36.94 -76.85 18.37
C PHE A 11 -36.24 -75.49 18.17
N THR A 12 -34.92 -75.49 18.16
CA THR A 12 -34.14 -74.37 17.62
C THR A 12 -34.37 -74.33 16.12
N ILE A 13 -35.25 -73.44 15.66
CA ILE A 13 -35.46 -73.15 14.25
C ILE A 13 -34.19 -72.45 13.74
N SER A 14 -33.27 -73.22 13.17
CA SER A 14 -32.17 -72.70 12.38
C SER A 14 -32.77 -72.10 11.11
N CYS A 15 -33.00 -70.78 11.09
CA CYS A 15 -33.39 -70.08 9.88
C CYS A 15 -32.23 -70.13 8.87
N PHE A 16 -32.22 -71.15 8.01
CA PHE A 16 -31.44 -71.12 6.78
C PHE A 16 -31.96 -69.98 5.91
N HIS A 17 -31.32 -68.81 5.98
CA HIS A 17 -31.57 -67.74 5.04
C HIS A 17 -31.01 -68.19 3.70
N ALA A 18 -31.88 -68.52 2.75
CA ALA A 18 -31.46 -68.69 1.37
C ALA A 18 -31.06 -67.31 0.85
N GLN A 19 -29.77 -67.12 0.57
CA GLN A 19 -29.26 -65.89 -0.04
C GLN A 19 -29.93 -65.72 -1.41
N GLU A 20 -30.71 -64.66 -1.57
CA GLU A 20 -31.40 -64.36 -2.81
C GLU A 20 -30.39 -63.88 -3.86
N ILE A 21 -30.42 -64.46 -5.06
CA ILE A 21 -29.56 -64.06 -6.17
C ILE A 21 -30.20 -62.86 -6.85
N THR A 22 -29.63 -61.67 -6.63
CA THR A 22 -30.15 -60.38 -7.09
C THR A 22 -29.87 -60.12 -8.56
N ASP A 23 -28.70 -60.53 -9.08
CA ASP A 23 -28.38 -60.52 -10.52
C ASP A 23 -28.11 -61.94 -11.05
N ARG A 24 -29.12 -62.49 -11.72
CA ARG A 24 -29.05 -63.84 -12.29
C ARG A 24 -28.05 -63.96 -13.45
N ASN A 25 -27.79 -62.88 -14.18
CA ASN A 25 -26.88 -62.89 -15.32
C ASN A 25 -25.42 -62.85 -14.84
N ALA A 26 -25.10 -61.93 -13.92
CA ALA A 26 -23.78 -61.86 -13.29
C ALA A 26 -23.45 -63.19 -12.58
N PHE A 27 -24.42 -63.74 -11.85
CA PHE A 27 -24.27 -65.04 -11.19
C PHE A 27 -24.02 -66.17 -12.20
N LYS A 28 -24.78 -66.22 -13.30
CA LYS A 28 -24.57 -67.23 -14.35
C LYS A 28 -23.17 -67.12 -14.94
N LYS A 29 -22.70 -65.90 -15.25
CA LYS A 29 -21.35 -65.63 -15.77
C LYS A 29 -20.27 -66.09 -14.79
N CYS A 30 -20.38 -65.76 -13.50
CA CYS A 30 -19.46 -66.25 -12.48
C CYS A 30 -19.41 -67.79 -12.45
N ARG A 31 -20.56 -68.46 -12.59
CA ARG A 31 -20.66 -69.93 -12.55
C ARG A 31 -20.05 -70.64 -13.76
N GLU A 32 -19.75 -69.93 -14.84
CA GLU A 32 -19.00 -70.46 -15.98
C GLU A 32 -17.52 -70.71 -15.62
N GLU A 33 -16.98 -69.95 -14.68
CA GLU A 33 -15.57 -69.99 -14.29
C GLU A 33 -15.34 -70.51 -12.85
N PHE A 34 -16.27 -70.28 -11.93
CA PHE A 34 -16.11 -70.55 -10.49
C PHE A 34 -17.22 -71.44 -9.90
N SER A 35 -16.96 -72.06 -8.75
CA SER A 35 -17.91 -72.92 -8.04
C SER A 35 -19.11 -72.13 -7.46
N LYS A 36 -20.25 -72.79 -7.19
CA LYS A 36 -21.44 -72.12 -6.61
C LYS A 36 -21.09 -71.50 -5.26
N LYS A 37 -20.28 -72.20 -4.48
CA LYS A 37 -19.80 -71.75 -3.17
C LYS A 37 -18.94 -70.50 -3.31
N THR A 38 -18.07 -70.46 -4.32
CA THR A 38 -17.20 -69.30 -4.61
C THR A 38 -18.02 -68.11 -5.09
N CYS A 39 -18.94 -68.29 -6.03
CA CYS A 39 -19.77 -67.18 -6.50
C CYS A 39 -20.66 -66.59 -5.39
N LEU A 40 -21.08 -67.40 -4.40
CA LEU A 40 -21.88 -66.92 -3.26
C LEU A 40 -21.04 -66.53 -2.04
N SER A 41 -19.72 -66.73 -2.06
CA SER A 41 -18.86 -66.26 -0.97
C SER A 41 -18.65 -64.76 -1.09
N ASP A 42 -18.22 -64.17 0.01
CA ASP A 42 -17.73 -62.81 0.14
C ASP A 42 -16.33 -62.96 0.73
N LYS A 43 -15.30 -62.53 -0.02
CA LYS A 43 -13.91 -62.95 0.22
C LYS A 43 -13.15 -61.94 1.08
N ASP A 44 -13.39 -60.66 0.87
CA ASP A 44 -12.82 -59.54 1.60
C ASP A 44 -13.79 -58.95 2.65
N GLU A 45 -14.94 -59.59 2.84
CA GLU A 45 -15.92 -59.34 3.89
C GLU A 45 -16.57 -57.94 3.80
N ASP A 46 -16.70 -57.42 2.57
CA ASP A 46 -17.25 -56.09 2.28
C ASP A 46 -18.79 -56.07 2.07
N ARG A 47 -19.41 -57.25 2.18
CA ARG A 47 -20.85 -57.54 2.01
C ARG A 47 -21.31 -57.53 0.54
N VAL A 48 -20.40 -57.45 -0.41
CA VAL A 48 -20.66 -57.65 -1.83
C VAL A 48 -20.27 -59.09 -2.19
N PRO A 49 -21.22 -59.95 -2.59
CA PRO A 49 -20.88 -61.30 -2.98
C PRO A 49 -19.90 -61.33 -4.16
N PHE A 50 -18.98 -62.28 -4.18
CA PHE A 50 -17.91 -62.46 -5.18
C PHE A 50 -18.39 -62.37 -6.64
N TYR A 51 -19.64 -62.74 -6.93
CA TYR A 51 -20.19 -62.66 -8.29
C TYR A 51 -20.61 -61.24 -8.74
N MET A 52 -20.69 -60.30 -7.80
CA MET A 52 -21.02 -58.88 -8.02
C MET A 52 -19.83 -57.96 -7.74
N ASP A 53 -18.86 -58.45 -6.99
CA ASP A 53 -17.68 -57.71 -6.56
C ASP A 53 -16.64 -57.61 -7.68
N LEU A 54 -16.27 -56.37 -8.03
CA LEU A 54 -15.25 -56.06 -9.01
C LEU A 54 -13.83 -56.10 -8.43
N CYS A 55 -13.68 -56.08 -7.10
CA CYS A 55 -12.42 -56.12 -6.38
C CYS A 55 -12.38 -57.20 -5.28
N PRO A 56 -12.46 -58.51 -5.61
CA PRO A 56 -12.64 -59.61 -4.64
C PRO A 56 -11.57 -59.84 -3.57
N GLU A 57 -10.52 -59.02 -3.54
CA GLU A 57 -9.42 -59.09 -2.59
C GLU A 57 -9.32 -57.81 -1.74
N ILE A 58 -10.06 -56.75 -2.06
CA ILE A 58 -9.90 -55.41 -1.47
C ILE A 58 -11.29 -54.83 -1.22
N SER A 59 -11.66 -54.78 0.06
CA SER A 59 -12.96 -54.31 0.52
C SER A 59 -13.34 -52.93 -0.04
N GLY A 60 -14.57 -52.83 -0.54
CA GLY A 60 -15.15 -51.58 -1.00
C GLY A 60 -16.65 -51.45 -0.72
N PRO A 61 -17.23 -50.25 -0.93
CA PRO A 61 -18.66 -50.07 -0.78
C PRO A 61 -19.45 -50.75 -1.91
N GLU A 62 -20.64 -51.26 -1.60
CA GLU A 62 -21.62 -51.76 -2.59
C GLU A 62 -21.91 -50.73 -3.70
N LEU A 63 -21.91 -49.43 -3.36
CA LEU A 63 -22.10 -48.33 -4.32
C LEU A 63 -21.03 -48.29 -5.43
N ASN A 64 -19.84 -48.86 -5.17
CA ASN A 64 -18.75 -48.98 -6.13
C ASN A 64 -18.45 -50.45 -6.47
N ASN A 65 -19.46 -51.32 -6.39
CA ASN A 65 -19.38 -52.75 -6.71
C ASN A 65 -18.23 -53.47 -5.98
N GLY A 66 -18.06 -53.18 -4.69
CA GLY A 66 -17.04 -53.81 -3.84
C GLY A 66 -15.61 -53.30 -4.05
N CYS A 67 -15.41 -52.29 -4.90
CA CYS A 67 -14.11 -51.63 -5.05
C CYS A 67 -13.98 -50.39 -4.17
N PRO A 68 -12.81 -50.10 -3.58
CA PRO A 68 -12.55 -48.79 -2.98
C PRO A 68 -12.64 -47.69 -4.05
N TRP A 69 -13.00 -46.47 -3.64
CA TRP A 69 -12.88 -45.30 -4.51
C TRP A 69 -11.39 -44.93 -4.67
N PRO A 70 -10.94 -44.52 -5.87
CA PRO A 70 -9.58 -44.05 -6.05
C PRO A 70 -9.36 -42.71 -5.33
N ASP A 71 -8.12 -42.51 -4.91
CA ASP A 71 -7.50 -41.28 -4.42
C ASP A 71 -6.18 -41.21 -5.18
N THR A 72 -6.14 -40.40 -6.24
CA THR A 72 -5.10 -40.46 -7.27
C THR A 72 -3.81 -39.75 -6.83
N ASP A 73 -3.88 -38.78 -5.92
CA ASP A 73 -2.73 -38.06 -5.39
C ASP A 73 -2.40 -38.35 -3.92
N ASP A 74 -3.12 -39.30 -3.32
CA ASP A 74 -2.90 -39.83 -1.98
C ASP A 74 -3.02 -38.76 -0.88
N ASP A 75 -3.89 -37.76 -1.06
CA ASP A 75 -4.11 -36.68 -0.09
C ASP A 75 -5.16 -37.02 0.99
N GLY A 76 -5.85 -38.15 0.83
CA GLY A 76 -6.88 -38.66 1.73
C GLY A 76 -8.31 -38.27 1.32
N ILE A 77 -8.49 -37.56 0.21
CA ILE A 77 -9.78 -37.20 -0.38
C ILE A 77 -9.96 -38.00 -1.67
N ILE A 78 -11.02 -38.80 -1.73
CA ILE A 78 -11.29 -39.60 -2.93
C ILE A 78 -11.59 -38.72 -4.14
N ASP A 79 -11.18 -39.14 -5.33
CA ASP A 79 -11.20 -38.35 -6.58
C ASP A 79 -12.56 -37.70 -6.89
N LYS A 80 -13.66 -38.32 -6.43
CA LYS A 80 -15.03 -37.81 -6.65
C LYS A 80 -15.40 -36.62 -5.75
N ASP A 81 -14.70 -36.44 -4.64
CA ASP A 81 -14.91 -35.39 -3.64
C ASP A 81 -13.74 -34.37 -3.61
N ASP A 82 -12.66 -34.65 -4.35
CA ASP A 82 -11.49 -33.79 -4.51
C ASP A 82 -11.67 -32.80 -5.69
N ALA A 83 -11.39 -31.52 -5.44
CA ALA A 83 -11.43 -30.48 -6.46
C ALA A 83 -10.14 -30.45 -7.33
N CYS A 84 -9.05 -31.06 -6.87
CA CYS A 84 -7.79 -31.20 -7.57
C CYS A 84 -7.26 -32.66 -7.56
N PRO A 85 -7.94 -33.64 -8.21
CA PRO A 85 -7.66 -35.09 -8.13
C PRO A 85 -6.28 -35.58 -8.60
N THR A 86 -5.35 -34.69 -8.91
CA THR A 86 -4.01 -35.02 -9.42
C THR A 86 -2.92 -34.21 -8.74
N VAL A 87 -3.28 -33.36 -7.77
CA VAL A 87 -2.38 -32.44 -7.09
C VAL A 87 -2.82 -32.34 -5.64
N ALA A 88 -2.15 -33.11 -4.78
CA ALA A 88 -2.49 -33.23 -3.37
C ALA A 88 -2.67 -31.88 -2.67
N GLY A 89 -3.73 -31.78 -1.87
CA GLY A 89 -4.04 -30.59 -1.10
C GLY A 89 -4.73 -30.88 0.23
N PRO A 90 -4.86 -29.87 1.10
CA PRO A 90 -5.56 -30.03 2.35
C PRO A 90 -7.07 -30.18 2.16
N MET A 91 -7.71 -30.94 3.05
CA MET A 91 -9.17 -31.04 3.15
C MET A 91 -9.84 -29.67 3.32
N GLU A 92 -9.20 -28.74 4.02
CA GLU A 92 -9.69 -27.36 4.20
C GLU A 92 -9.81 -26.58 2.88
N ASN A 93 -9.14 -27.03 1.82
CA ASN A 93 -9.21 -26.47 0.47
C ASN A 93 -9.74 -27.46 -0.57
N ASN A 94 -10.52 -28.46 -0.13
CA ASN A 94 -11.11 -29.50 -0.99
C ASN A 94 -10.07 -30.22 -1.86
N GLY A 95 -8.92 -30.57 -1.28
CA GLY A 95 -7.85 -31.32 -1.95
C GLY A 95 -7.00 -30.51 -2.93
N CYS A 96 -7.23 -29.19 -3.02
CA CYS A 96 -6.36 -28.31 -3.80
C CYS A 96 -5.26 -27.66 -2.94
N PRO A 97 -4.03 -27.47 -3.44
CA PRO A 97 -3.06 -26.61 -2.78
C PRO A 97 -3.54 -25.16 -2.74
N TRP A 98 -3.12 -24.41 -1.71
CA TRP A 98 -3.37 -22.96 -1.68
C TRP A 98 -2.44 -22.24 -2.66
N PRO A 99 -2.93 -21.25 -3.42
CA PRO A 99 -2.08 -20.42 -4.26
C PRO A 99 -1.22 -19.46 -3.43
N ASP A 100 -0.13 -19.01 -4.05
CA ASP A 100 0.68 -17.84 -3.70
C ASP A 100 0.74 -17.00 -4.98
N THR A 101 -0.20 -16.06 -5.10
CA THR A 101 -0.51 -15.35 -6.34
C THR A 101 0.60 -14.37 -6.74
N ASP A 102 1.32 -13.81 -5.77
CA ASP A 102 2.37 -12.82 -6.03
C ASP A 102 3.80 -13.35 -5.84
N GLY A 103 3.95 -14.56 -5.29
CA GLY A 103 5.20 -15.29 -5.21
C GLY A 103 6.12 -14.82 -4.09
N ASP A 104 5.58 -14.20 -3.03
CA ASP A 104 6.36 -13.73 -1.89
C ASP A 104 6.66 -14.83 -0.84
N GLY A 105 6.08 -16.02 -1.02
CA GLY A 105 6.24 -17.18 -0.16
C GLY A 105 5.20 -17.28 0.96
N ILE A 106 4.21 -16.39 1.00
CA ILE A 106 3.05 -16.45 1.88
C ILE A 106 1.84 -16.86 1.03
N LEU A 107 1.12 -17.88 1.48
CA LEU A 107 -0.07 -18.36 0.77
C LEU A 107 -1.17 -17.29 0.82
N ASP A 108 -1.98 -17.17 -0.23
CA ASP A 108 -3.04 -16.15 -0.37
C ASP A 108 -4.02 -16.12 0.82
N LYS A 109 -4.19 -17.25 1.52
CA LYS A 109 -5.05 -17.35 2.71
C LYS A 109 -4.45 -16.72 3.98
N ASP A 110 -3.14 -16.55 4.01
CA ASP A 110 -2.35 -16.03 5.14
C ASP A 110 -1.72 -14.66 4.80
N ASP A 111 -1.89 -14.18 3.57
CA ASP A 111 -1.38 -12.92 3.04
C ASP A 111 -2.45 -11.80 3.13
N ASP A 112 -2.09 -10.69 3.80
CA ASP A 112 -2.95 -9.50 3.90
C ASP A 112 -2.98 -8.70 2.57
N CYS A 113 -2.04 -8.95 1.66
CA CYS A 113 -1.87 -8.32 0.35
C CYS A 113 -1.59 -9.31 -0.81
N PRO A 114 -2.51 -10.26 -1.16
CA PRO A 114 -2.28 -11.40 -2.09
C PRO A 114 -1.88 -11.11 -3.55
N THR A 115 -1.63 -9.86 -3.91
CA THR A 115 -1.32 -9.44 -5.29
C THR A 115 -0.12 -8.48 -5.34
N ILE A 116 0.51 -8.19 -4.20
CA ILE A 116 1.59 -7.23 -4.06
C ILE A 116 2.65 -7.84 -3.14
N PRO A 117 3.78 -8.31 -3.67
CA PRO A 117 4.76 -9.04 -2.87
C PRO A 117 5.23 -8.24 -1.66
N GLY A 118 5.20 -8.88 -0.50
CA GLY A 118 5.64 -8.31 0.77
C GLY A 118 6.65 -9.18 1.50
N ASP A 119 6.83 -8.87 2.77
CA ASP A 119 7.68 -9.64 3.68
C ASP A 119 6.85 -10.28 4.79
N ALA A 120 7.41 -11.32 5.41
CA ALA A 120 6.76 -12.03 6.50
C ALA A 120 6.51 -11.15 7.72
N GLU A 121 7.37 -10.16 7.99
CA GLU A 121 7.15 -9.20 9.08
C GLU A 121 5.89 -8.35 8.86
N SER A 122 5.51 -8.14 7.60
CA SER A 122 4.37 -7.33 7.19
C SER A 122 3.19 -8.15 6.67
N LYS A 123 3.17 -9.45 6.94
CA LYS A 123 2.11 -10.38 6.52
C LYS A 123 1.82 -10.32 5.01
N GLY A 124 2.88 -10.34 4.21
CA GLY A 124 2.80 -10.35 2.75
C GLY A 124 2.44 -9.00 2.13
N CYS A 125 2.26 -7.97 2.97
CA CYS A 125 2.20 -6.61 2.48
C CYS A 125 3.58 -5.99 2.29
N LYS A 126 3.73 -5.22 1.21
CA LYS A 126 4.90 -4.37 1.01
C LYS A 126 5.15 -3.46 2.23
N THR A 127 6.32 -3.57 2.84
CA THR A 127 6.76 -2.63 3.88
C THR A 127 6.74 -1.20 3.36
N ILE A 128 5.94 -0.35 4.01
CA ILE A 128 6.10 1.09 3.88
C ILE A 128 7.28 1.47 4.77
N PRO A 129 8.38 2.04 4.23
CA PRO A 129 9.52 2.42 5.05
C PRO A 129 9.05 3.32 6.19
N THR A 130 9.31 2.91 7.44
CA THR A 130 9.06 3.79 8.59
C THR A 130 9.88 5.07 8.38
N PRO A 131 9.27 6.26 8.42
CA PRO A 131 10.02 7.50 8.23
C PRO A 131 11.11 7.57 9.30
N LYS A 132 12.37 7.74 8.87
CA LYS A 132 13.49 7.92 9.79
C LYS A 132 13.17 9.10 10.71
N ARG A 133 13.10 8.84 12.02
CA ARG A 133 13.05 9.90 13.02
C ARG A 133 14.46 10.46 13.20
N PHE A 134 14.59 11.78 13.10
CA PHE A 134 15.86 12.48 13.30
C PHE A 134 15.95 12.98 14.74
N THR A 135 17.10 12.80 15.37
CA THR A 135 17.39 13.45 16.66
C THR A 135 17.67 14.95 16.46
N GLU A 136 17.56 15.74 17.53
CA GLU A 136 17.90 17.18 17.48
C GLU A 136 19.35 17.41 16.99
N GLU A 137 20.28 16.55 17.42
CA GLU A 137 21.70 16.61 17.00
C GLU A 137 21.85 16.33 15.50
N GLU A 138 21.14 15.34 14.97
CA GLU A 138 21.14 15.05 13.53
C GLU A 138 20.57 16.22 12.72
N LEU A 139 19.50 16.86 13.22
CA LEU A 139 18.91 18.05 12.59
C LEU A 139 19.86 19.25 12.59
N GLN A 140 20.53 19.51 13.71
CA GLN A 140 21.54 20.58 13.77
C GLN A 140 22.71 20.29 12.83
N LYS A 141 23.14 19.04 12.70
CA LYS A 141 24.17 18.64 11.75
C LYS A 141 23.71 18.88 10.31
N ILE A 142 22.50 18.45 9.93
CA ILE A 142 21.92 18.70 8.60
C ILE A 142 21.89 20.20 8.28
N LYS A 143 21.46 21.01 9.25
CA LYS A 143 21.43 22.46 9.11
C LYS A 143 22.82 23.05 8.88
N SER A 144 23.81 22.65 9.68
CA SER A 144 25.19 23.10 9.55
C SER A 144 25.79 22.71 8.19
N ASP A 145 25.62 21.45 7.80
CA ASP A 145 26.13 20.90 6.53
C ASP A 145 25.50 21.63 5.34
N PHE A 146 24.18 21.84 5.37
CA PHE A 146 23.47 22.60 4.34
C PHE A 146 24.00 24.03 4.20
N LEU A 147 24.13 24.77 5.30
CA LEU A 147 24.62 26.15 5.28
C LEU A 147 26.07 26.23 4.79
N ALA A 148 26.93 25.30 5.20
CA ALA A 148 28.32 25.24 4.77
C ALA A 148 28.45 24.95 3.26
N ASN A 149 27.67 24.00 2.75
CA ASN A 149 27.72 23.60 1.35
C ASN A 149 27.11 24.66 0.42
N ASN A 150 26.07 25.36 0.86
CA ASN A 150 25.30 26.30 0.03
C ASN A 150 25.72 27.77 0.17
N LYS A 151 26.76 28.08 0.97
CA LYS A 151 27.26 29.46 1.16
C LYS A 151 27.65 30.19 -0.12
N HIS A 152 27.93 29.45 -1.20
CA HIS A 152 28.36 29.96 -2.49
C HIS A 152 27.18 30.40 -3.39
N ILE A 153 25.95 30.06 -3.00
CA ILE A 153 24.73 30.40 -3.74
C ILE A 153 24.35 31.85 -3.43
N ASN A 154 24.25 32.65 -4.49
CA ASN A 154 23.84 34.04 -4.37
C ASN A 154 22.32 34.18 -4.57
N TYR A 155 21.56 33.95 -3.51
CA TYR A 155 20.10 34.04 -3.51
C TYR A 155 19.56 35.43 -3.88
N HIS A 156 20.33 36.48 -3.64
CA HIS A 156 19.97 37.85 -4.06
C HIS A 156 20.04 38.01 -5.58
N ALA A 157 21.06 37.46 -6.21
CA ALA A 157 21.19 37.49 -7.67
C ALA A 157 20.10 36.63 -8.34
N LEU A 158 19.78 35.46 -7.76
CA LEU A 158 18.70 34.61 -8.24
C LEU A 158 17.35 35.33 -8.18
N ALA A 159 17.04 35.96 -7.04
CA ALA A 159 15.83 36.76 -6.90
C ALA A 159 15.79 37.92 -7.91
N ASP A 160 16.89 38.66 -8.07
CA ASP A 160 16.97 39.75 -9.04
C ASP A 160 16.75 39.29 -10.49
N PHE A 161 17.17 38.07 -10.83
CA PHE A 161 16.92 37.47 -12.14
C PHE A 161 15.45 37.06 -12.30
N ILE A 162 14.92 36.28 -11.35
CA ILE A 162 13.56 35.74 -11.43
C ILE A 162 12.52 36.85 -11.37
N PHE A 163 12.75 37.88 -10.54
CA PHE A 163 11.81 38.99 -10.42
C PHE A 163 11.69 39.81 -11.71
N LYS A 164 12.70 39.81 -12.58
CA LYS A 164 12.59 40.41 -13.93
C LYS A 164 11.74 39.60 -14.89
N LYS A 165 11.53 38.31 -14.63
CA LYS A 165 10.69 37.42 -15.45
C LYS A 165 9.21 37.49 -15.04
N ILE A 166 8.91 38.14 -13.92
CA ILE A 166 7.56 38.36 -13.42
C ILE A 166 6.93 39.51 -14.21
N GLU A 167 5.84 39.24 -14.91
CA GLU A 167 5.04 40.28 -15.56
C GLU A 167 3.85 40.66 -14.67
N GLY A 168 3.80 41.93 -14.23
CA GLY A 168 2.78 42.36 -13.28
C GLY A 168 1.36 42.52 -13.83
N LYS A 169 1.21 42.52 -15.16
CA LYS A 169 -0.05 42.76 -15.86
C LYS A 169 -1.08 41.63 -15.69
N ASP A 170 -0.64 40.45 -15.28
CA ASP A 170 -1.47 39.25 -15.21
C ASP A 170 -2.26 39.12 -13.89
N LEU A 171 -2.00 39.99 -12.90
CA LEU A 171 -2.61 39.90 -11.57
C LEU A 171 -3.78 40.89 -11.40
N LYS A 172 -5.00 40.40 -11.58
CA LYS A 172 -6.23 41.23 -11.60
C LYS A 172 -6.66 41.70 -10.21
N ASN A 173 -6.54 40.88 -9.18
CA ASN A 173 -7.10 41.18 -7.86
C ASN A 173 -6.18 41.98 -6.94
N LYS A 174 -6.74 42.67 -5.94
CA LYS A 174 -5.99 43.49 -4.98
C LYS A 174 -5.14 42.64 -4.02
N VAL A 175 -5.40 41.34 -3.92
CA VAL A 175 -4.68 40.40 -3.05
C VAL A 175 -3.87 39.43 -3.91
N LEU A 176 -2.61 39.21 -3.55
CA LEU A 176 -1.68 38.27 -4.15
C LEU A 176 -1.32 37.20 -3.13
N TYR A 177 -1.49 35.93 -3.49
CA TYR A 177 -1.16 34.82 -2.61
C TYR A 177 0.18 34.24 -3.04
N LEU A 178 1.19 34.37 -2.19
CA LEU A 178 2.54 33.90 -2.50
C LEU A 178 2.78 32.56 -1.79
N SER A 179 2.78 31.47 -2.56
CA SER A 179 3.15 30.16 -2.06
C SER A 179 4.66 30.08 -1.90
N MET A 180 5.10 29.88 -0.67
CA MET A 180 6.48 30.15 -0.27
C MET A 180 7.28 28.88 0.07
N TYR A 181 6.60 27.80 0.47
CA TYR A 181 7.26 26.58 0.90
C TYR A 181 6.35 25.37 0.64
N ARG A 182 6.95 24.29 0.16
CA ARG A 182 6.31 22.99 0.03
C ARG A 182 6.83 22.08 1.14
N LYS A 183 6.01 21.80 2.15
CA LYS A 183 6.27 20.67 3.04
C LYS A 183 6.19 19.41 2.20
N PHE A 184 7.18 18.52 2.29
CA PHE A 184 6.99 17.18 1.79
C PHE A 184 5.90 16.56 2.66
N GLU A 185 4.73 16.40 2.04
CA GLU A 185 3.63 15.70 2.65
C GLU A 185 4.06 14.24 2.77
N ALA A 186 4.33 13.81 3.99
CA ALA A 186 4.06 12.44 4.33
C ALA A 186 2.56 12.20 4.02
N GLY A 187 2.24 11.10 3.33
CA GLY A 187 0.90 10.77 2.87
C GLY A 187 -0.15 10.74 4.00
N CYS A 188 -1.40 10.41 3.67
CA CYS A 188 -2.47 10.29 4.65
C CYS A 188 -2.03 9.42 5.85
N GLY A 189 -2.08 9.98 7.06
CA GLY A 189 -1.81 9.27 8.31
C GLY A 189 -0.42 9.45 8.94
N MET A 190 0.49 10.22 8.34
CA MET A 190 1.80 10.46 8.96
C MET A 190 1.88 11.79 9.74
N ASP A 191 2.61 11.72 10.85
CA ASP A 191 2.84 12.76 11.86
C ASP A 191 3.16 14.14 11.24
N ARG A 192 2.29 15.12 11.52
CA ARG A 192 2.41 16.50 11.04
C ARG A 192 3.63 17.22 11.63
N SER A 193 4.33 16.64 12.60
CA SER A 193 5.60 17.15 13.11
C SER A 193 6.83 16.75 12.30
N ASP A 194 6.68 16.15 11.10
CA ASP A 194 7.78 15.61 10.29
C ASP A 194 8.97 16.58 10.11
N ASN A 195 9.94 16.42 11.01
CA ASN A 195 11.29 16.98 10.95
C ASN A 195 12.21 16.10 10.09
N SER A 196 11.72 15.54 8.98
CA SER A 196 12.59 14.85 8.05
C SER A 196 13.70 15.79 7.56
N ALA A 197 14.88 15.21 7.28
CA ALA A 197 15.98 15.96 6.66
C ALA A 197 15.53 16.74 5.43
N GLY A 198 14.61 16.18 4.63
CA GLY A 198 14.04 16.84 3.46
C GLY A 198 13.26 18.11 3.81
N ASN A 199 12.36 18.06 4.80
CA ASN A 199 11.63 19.23 5.26
C ASN A 199 12.55 20.29 5.85
N MET A 200 13.55 19.90 6.65
CA MET A 200 14.57 20.83 7.19
C MET A 200 15.33 21.54 6.06
N VAL A 201 15.82 20.79 5.06
CA VAL A 201 16.53 21.36 3.91
C VAL A 201 15.65 22.33 3.13
N GLN A 202 14.39 21.98 2.85
CA GLN A 202 13.45 22.88 2.16
C GLN A 202 13.18 24.16 2.96
N GLN A 203 13.06 24.07 4.30
CA GLN A 203 12.94 25.25 5.15
C GLN A 203 14.18 26.14 5.05
N LEU A 204 15.38 25.56 5.05
CA LEU A 204 16.63 26.31 4.94
C LEU A 204 16.82 26.97 3.57
N ILE A 205 16.45 26.28 2.48
CA ILE A 205 16.44 26.86 1.12
C ILE A 205 15.51 28.08 1.08
N PHE A 206 14.29 27.89 1.58
CA PHE A 206 13.30 28.94 1.66
C PHE A 206 13.80 30.15 2.47
N GLN A 207 14.38 29.92 3.65
CA GLN A 207 14.99 30.94 4.51
C GLN A 207 16.15 31.68 3.84
N SER A 208 16.92 30.98 3.01
CA SER A 208 18.06 31.56 2.31
C SER A 208 17.61 32.43 1.13
N PHE A 209 16.49 32.09 0.48
CA PHE A 209 15.92 32.87 -0.62
C PHE A 209 15.09 34.06 -0.14
N TRP A 210 14.23 33.89 0.86
CA TRP A 210 13.26 34.91 1.31
C TRP A 210 13.76 35.72 2.51
N ASP A 211 14.83 36.46 2.30
CA ASP A 211 15.29 37.46 3.27
C ASP A 211 14.58 38.82 3.09
N GLU A 212 14.97 39.81 3.90
CA GLU A 212 14.33 41.14 3.93
C GLU A 212 14.46 41.87 2.62
N ARG A 213 15.64 41.74 2.01
CA ARG A 213 15.95 42.38 0.74
C ARG A 213 15.07 41.79 -0.36
N ASN A 214 15.06 40.47 -0.49
CA ASN A 214 14.34 39.78 -1.54
C ASN A 214 12.83 39.94 -1.36
N PHE A 215 12.31 39.83 -0.14
CA PHE A 215 10.90 40.07 0.14
C PHE A 215 10.48 41.51 -0.19
N LYS A 216 11.25 42.52 0.24
CA LYS A 216 10.98 43.93 -0.11
C LYS A 216 11.01 44.17 -1.62
N LYS A 217 11.99 43.59 -2.33
CA LYS A 217 12.09 43.70 -3.79
C LYS A 217 10.88 43.09 -4.48
N PHE A 218 10.49 41.89 -4.09
CA PHE A 218 9.29 41.23 -4.61
C PHE A 218 8.05 42.08 -4.37
N ALA A 219 7.87 42.55 -3.13
CA ALA A 219 6.72 43.33 -2.75
C ALA A 219 6.60 44.63 -3.58
N ASN A 220 7.73 45.30 -3.83
CA ASN A 220 7.79 46.49 -4.67
C ASN A 220 7.44 46.27 -6.15
N LEU A 221 7.39 45.02 -6.65
CA LEU A 221 6.87 44.73 -8.00
C LEU A 221 5.36 44.99 -8.08
N PHE A 222 4.67 45.02 -6.94
CA PHE A 222 3.22 45.04 -6.86
C PHE A 222 2.69 46.11 -5.89
N PRO A 223 3.12 47.38 -5.95
CA PRO A 223 2.93 48.40 -4.90
C PRO A 223 1.47 48.61 -4.43
N ASP A 224 0.49 48.30 -5.27
CA ASP A 224 -0.95 48.45 -5.00
C ASP A 224 -1.63 47.16 -4.52
N LYS A 225 -0.86 46.08 -4.37
CA LYS A 225 -1.35 44.76 -3.96
C LYS A 225 -1.05 44.48 -2.49
N MET A 226 -1.93 43.70 -1.92
CA MET A 226 -1.83 43.09 -0.61
C MET A 226 -1.26 41.68 -0.79
N ILE A 227 -0.14 41.34 -0.14
CA ILE A 227 0.59 40.08 -0.33
C ILE A 227 0.37 39.19 0.89
N LEU A 228 -0.27 38.04 0.67
CA LEU A 228 -0.48 37.02 1.68
C LEU A 228 0.50 35.84 1.43
N PRO A 229 1.53 35.66 2.26
CA PRO A 229 2.37 34.47 2.20
C PRO A 229 1.55 33.25 2.66
N ILE A 230 1.42 32.23 1.82
CA ILE A 230 0.73 30.99 2.16
C ILE A 230 1.73 29.83 2.22
N GLY A 231 1.68 29.07 3.31
CA GLY A 231 2.11 27.66 3.29
C GLY A 231 1.06 26.86 2.53
N ARG A 232 1.46 25.84 1.78
CA ARG A 232 0.53 25.03 0.96
C ARG A 232 -0.70 24.58 1.78
N PRO A 233 -1.94 24.67 1.26
CA PRO A 233 -3.13 24.41 2.06
C PRO A 233 -3.53 22.94 1.95
N ARG A 234 -3.47 22.19 3.06
CA ARG A 234 -4.45 21.12 3.31
C ARG A 234 -5.20 21.43 4.60
N ILE A 235 -6.25 22.24 4.44
CA ILE A 235 -7.43 22.44 5.30
C ILE A 235 -7.20 22.84 6.78
N PHE A 236 -6.09 22.56 7.46
CA PHE A 236 -5.91 22.86 8.88
C PHE A 236 -4.44 23.07 9.34
N ASP A 237 -3.61 23.81 8.61
CA ASP A 237 -2.21 24.01 9.01
C ASP A 237 -1.99 25.32 9.82
N TYR A 238 -2.27 25.24 11.12
CA TYR A 238 -1.96 26.26 12.13
C TYR A 238 -0.44 26.36 12.42
N GLU A 239 0.35 25.33 12.12
CA GLU A 239 1.78 25.22 12.46
C GLU A 239 2.71 25.95 11.48
N SER A 240 2.28 26.24 10.25
CA SER A 240 3.16 26.82 9.22
C SER A 240 3.59 28.26 9.50
N ILE A 241 2.82 29.00 10.31
CA ILE A 241 3.08 30.41 10.63
C ILE A 241 4.16 30.55 11.72
N GLU A 242 4.25 29.61 12.66
CA GLU A 242 5.27 29.66 13.72
C GLU A 242 6.68 29.44 13.18
N ASN A 243 6.82 28.57 12.17
CA ASN A 243 8.08 28.33 11.47
C ASN A 243 8.59 29.57 10.71
N ILE A 244 7.74 30.57 10.46
CA ILE A 244 8.12 31.85 9.83
C ILE A 244 8.67 32.87 10.85
N LYS A 245 8.42 32.69 12.16
CA LYS A 245 8.85 33.63 13.22
C LYS A 245 10.37 33.70 13.42
N GLY A 246 11.10 32.63 13.09
CA GLY A 246 12.55 32.53 13.27
C GLY A 246 13.39 32.99 12.07
N LEU A 247 12.76 33.49 11.00
CA LEU A 247 13.44 33.64 9.71
C LEU A 247 14.19 34.96 9.58
N LYS A 248 15.41 34.87 9.07
CA LYS A 248 16.27 36.03 8.85
C LYS A 248 15.72 36.88 7.70
N GLY A 249 15.21 38.05 8.03
CA GLY A 249 14.86 39.08 7.07
C GLY A 249 13.41 39.07 6.58
N VAL A 250 12.63 38.02 6.82
CA VAL A 250 11.19 38.23 6.89
C VAL A 250 10.95 39.27 8.00
N PRO A 251 10.21 40.38 7.77
CA PRO A 251 10.01 41.38 8.81
C PRO A 251 9.56 40.70 10.11
N LYS A 252 9.95 41.18 11.30
CA LYS A 252 9.48 40.58 12.57
C LYS A 252 7.98 40.82 12.70
N LEU A 253 7.21 39.93 12.09
CA LEU A 253 5.78 40.00 11.88
C LEU A 253 5.08 39.82 13.24
N GLU A 254 4.18 40.73 13.62
CA GLU A 254 3.15 40.40 14.61
C GLU A 254 2.22 39.34 14.00
N THR A 255 2.58 38.08 14.18
CA THR A 255 1.96 36.90 13.58
C THR A 255 0.73 36.48 14.37
N LYS A 256 -0.30 37.31 14.32
CA LYS A 256 -1.66 36.83 14.55
C LYS A 256 -2.12 36.07 13.29
N TYR A 257 -2.90 35.02 13.46
CA TYR A 257 -3.47 34.25 12.35
C TYR A 257 -4.14 35.18 11.33
N GLY A 258 -3.76 35.05 10.06
CA GLY A 258 -4.27 35.89 8.98
C GLY A 258 -3.64 37.26 8.86
N THR A 259 -2.52 37.57 9.52
CA THR A 259 -1.79 38.83 9.27
C THR A 259 -1.32 38.91 7.81
N VAL A 260 -1.64 40.01 7.14
CA VAL A 260 -1.29 40.27 5.74
C VAL A 260 -0.45 41.54 5.61
N TYR A 261 0.40 41.59 4.59
CA TYR A 261 1.25 42.74 4.29
C TYR A 261 0.78 43.43 3.03
N ASN A 262 0.97 44.73 2.95
CA ASN A 262 0.91 45.41 1.66
C ASN A 262 2.25 45.25 0.95
N ALA A 263 2.28 45.60 -0.33
CA ALA A 263 3.46 45.58 -1.17
C ALA A 263 4.63 46.49 -0.72
N LYS A 264 4.44 47.33 0.30
CA LYS A 264 5.52 48.08 0.95
C LYS A 264 6.13 47.32 2.13
N GLY A 265 5.75 46.05 2.33
CA GLY A 265 6.18 45.21 3.45
C GLY A 265 5.64 45.68 4.80
N LYS A 266 4.60 46.53 4.83
CA LYS A 266 3.96 47.00 6.06
C LYS A 266 2.73 46.15 6.37
N PHE A 267 2.43 45.99 7.66
CA PHE A 267 1.20 45.36 8.12
C PHE A 267 -0.02 46.02 7.46
N ALA A 268 -0.89 45.21 6.87
CA ALA A 268 -2.06 45.64 6.13
C ALA A 268 -3.40 45.16 6.73
N GLY A 269 -3.38 44.30 7.75
CA GLY A 269 -4.59 43.83 8.45
C GLY A 269 -4.77 42.31 8.39
N ILE A 270 -5.97 41.86 8.80
CA ILE A 270 -6.42 40.46 8.71
C ILE A 270 -7.57 40.39 7.67
N PRO A 271 -7.49 39.52 6.66
CA PRO A 271 -8.48 39.44 5.60
C PRO A 271 -9.79 38.85 6.14
N ASN A 272 -10.91 39.36 5.63
CA ASN A 272 -12.23 38.87 5.98
C ASN A 272 -12.48 37.47 5.36
N SER A 273 -13.59 36.81 5.71
CA SER A 273 -13.90 35.46 5.24
C SER A 273 -14.00 35.32 3.72
N ASN A 274 -14.45 36.36 3.01
CA ASN A 274 -14.60 36.33 1.55
C ASN A 274 -13.24 36.46 0.85
N GLU A 275 -12.32 37.21 1.44
CA GLU A 275 -10.92 37.32 1.02
C GLU A 275 -10.08 36.08 1.34
N LYS A 276 -10.63 35.09 2.07
CA LYS A 276 -9.95 33.81 2.34
C LYS A 276 -10.18 32.77 1.25
N MET A 277 -11.22 32.92 0.42
CA MET A 277 -11.38 32.06 -0.76
C MET A 277 -10.36 32.49 -1.80
N ILE A 278 -9.35 31.65 -2.05
CA ILE A 278 -8.22 31.97 -2.91
C ILE A 278 -8.53 31.59 -4.36
N PRO A 279 -8.76 32.54 -5.28
CA PRO A 279 -8.91 32.24 -6.69
C PRO A 279 -7.56 31.80 -7.26
N ASP A 280 -7.54 30.79 -8.12
CA ASP A 280 -6.29 30.32 -8.74
C ASP A 280 -5.61 31.41 -9.60
N SER A 281 -6.37 32.37 -10.12
CA SER A 281 -5.84 33.52 -10.88
C SER A 281 -4.97 34.47 -10.05
N ASP A 282 -5.03 34.38 -8.72
CA ASP A 282 -4.34 35.28 -7.79
C ASP A 282 -3.20 34.60 -7.04
N LYS A 283 -3.01 33.30 -7.30
CA LYS A 283 -1.93 32.51 -6.74
C LYS A 283 -0.68 32.74 -7.55
N MET A 284 0.38 33.05 -6.84
CA MET A 284 1.73 33.08 -7.35
C MET A 284 2.55 32.03 -6.61
N ASP A 285 2.94 31.01 -7.35
CA ASP A 285 3.77 29.94 -6.85
C ASP A 285 5.23 30.26 -7.17
N LEU A 286 6.07 30.35 -6.13
CA LEU A 286 7.52 30.46 -6.29
C LEU A 286 8.20 29.42 -5.42
N PHE A 287 8.74 28.38 -6.06
CA PHE A 287 9.49 27.33 -5.40
C PHE A 287 10.96 27.40 -5.77
N VAL A 288 11.83 27.11 -4.80
CA VAL A 288 13.27 27.07 -4.99
C VAL A 288 13.76 25.68 -4.60
N TYR A 289 14.50 25.05 -5.49
CA TYR A 289 15.10 23.74 -5.32
C TYR A 289 16.61 23.88 -5.46
N VAL A 290 17.35 23.20 -4.60
CA VAL A 290 18.81 23.23 -4.60
C VAL A 290 19.34 21.81 -4.67
N GLN A 291 20.26 21.56 -5.60
CA GLN A 291 20.95 20.30 -5.79
C GLN A 291 22.42 20.60 -6.07
N ASP A 292 23.29 20.32 -5.10
CA ASP A 292 24.72 20.64 -5.13
C ASP A 292 25.01 22.11 -5.44
N ASN A 293 25.56 22.41 -6.62
CA ASN A 293 25.83 23.76 -7.10
C ASN A 293 24.80 24.25 -8.12
N LYS A 294 23.66 23.57 -8.22
CA LYS A 294 22.58 23.92 -9.14
C LYS A 294 21.34 24.33 -8.36
N VAL A 295 20.58 25.24 -8.96
CA VAL A 295 19.33 25.75 -8.40
C VAL A 295 18.27 25.70 -9.48
N ALA A 296 17.11 25.13 -9.16
CA ALA A 296 15.91 25.27 -9.99
C ALA A 296 14.91 26.18 -9.28
N ILE A 297 14.28 27.07 -10.02
CA ILE A 297 13.22 27.95 -9.52
C ILE A 297 11.99 27.74 -10.38
N SER A 298 10.90 27.31 -9.75
CA SER A 298 9.60 27.17 -10.39
C SER A 298 8.76 28.40 -10.07
N LEU A 299 8.39 29.16 -11.09
CA LEU A 299 7.53 30.33 -11.00
C LEU A 299 6.26 30.09 -11.81
N ASN A 300 5.11 29.94 -11.15
CA ASN A 300 3.82 29.66 -11.79
C ASN A 300 3.91 28.53 -12.85
N LYS A 301 4.55 27.41 -12.48
CA LYS A 301 4.80 26.22 -13.35
C LYS A 301 5.75 26.46 -14.52
N LYS A 302 6.51 27.57 -14.53
CA LYS A 302 7.64 27.78 -15.43
C LYS A 302 8.93 27.59 -14.65
N ASP A 303 9.77 26.69 -15.13
CA ASP A 303 10.99 26.32 -14.43
C ASP A 303 12.22 27.02 -15.04
N PHE A 304 13.09 27.48 -14.16
CA PHE A 304 14.34 28.17 -14.50
C PHE A 304 15.49 27.47 -13.79
N TYR A 305 16.57 27.18 -14.49
CA TYR A 305 17.68 26.39 -13.95
C TYR A 305 18.96 27.20 -13.96
N PHE A 306 19.76 27.07 -12.90
CA PHE A 306 20.98 27.83 -12.70
C PHE A 306 22.10 26.95 -12.20
N LYS A 307 23.33 27.26 -12.64
CA LYS A 307 24.57 26.80 -12.03
C LYS A 307 25.21 27.94 -11.23
N CYS A 308 25.56 27.66 -9.98
CA CYS A 308 26.20 28.59 -9.05
C CYS A 308 27.69 28.28 -8.96
N LYS A 309 28.55 29.23 -9.38
CA LYS A 309 30.00 29.12 -9.24
C LYS A 309 30.57 30.40 -8.66
N SER A 310 31.11 30.33 -7.44
CA SER A 310 31.73 31.47 -6.75
C SER A 310 30.85 32.72 -6.74
N SER A 311 29.59 32.58 -6.31
CA SER A 311 28.58 33.65 -6.24
C SER A 311 28.10 34.21 -7.59
N LYS A 312 28.58 33.67 -8.72
CA LYS A 312 28.00 33.93 -10.05
C LYS A 312 26.93 32.89 -10.35
N ILE A 313 25.82 33.37 -10.90
CA ILE A 313 24.73 32.53 -11.41
C ILE A 313 24.80 32.51 -12.93
N VAL A 314 24.67 31.32 -13.51
CA VAL A 314 24.59 31.10 -14.96
C VAL A 314 23.32 30.32 -15.21
N GLU A 315 22.42 30.84 -16.05
CA GLU A 315 21.24 30.12 -16.49
C GLU A 315 21.68 28.93 -17.36
N ILE A 316 21.10 27.76 -17.10
CA ILE A 316 21.41 26.50 -17.78
C ILE A 316 20.11 25.84 -18.25
N THR A 317 20.23 24.82 -19.08
CA THR A 317 19.10 23.99 -19.51
C THR A 317 18.67 23.01 -18.41
N GLU A 318 17.44 22.50 -18.52
CA GLU A 318 16.95 21.41 -17.66
C GLU A 318 17.83 20.15 -17.76
N SER A 319 18.30 19.81 -18.96
CA SER A 319 19.19 18.67 -19.15
C SER A 319 20.51 18.84 -18.39
N GLU A 320 21.10 20.04 -18.41
CA GLU A 320 22.31 20.33 -17.62
C GLU A 320 22.04 20.36 -16.12
N TYR A 321 20.81 20.66 -15.69
CA TYR A 321 20.42 20.55 -14.28
C TYR A 321 20.37 19.09 -13.84
N ASN A 322 19.76 18.22 -14.63
CA ASN A 322 19.56 16.81 -14.31
C ASN A 322 20.82 15.93 -14.44
N ASN A 323 21.83 16.37 -15.21
CA ASN A 323 23.12 15.68 -15.43
C ASN A 323 24.22 16.18 -14.49
#